data_AF-A0A2X3WKR8-F1
#
_entry.id   AF-A0A2X3WKR8-F1
#
_cell.length_a   1.000
_cell.length_b   1.000
_cell.length_c   1.000
_cell.angle_alpha   90.00
_cell.angle_beta   90.00
_cell.angle_gamma   90.00
#
_symmetry.space_group_name_H-M   'P 1'
#
loop_
_entity.id
_entity.type
_entity.pdbx_description
1 polymer ?
#
loop_
_entity_poly.entity_id
_entity_poly.type
_entity_poly.pdbx_seq_one_letter_code
_entity_poly.pdbx_strand_id
1 'polypeptide(L)'
;MTQPVEESHNPVNRIKLHADVISNSYKSTIHLDGGRGDAIGDNLTHFNFELEKELTGRDLKDREFTFKLLDVTDGANPVELGETTNDAKSKIVVSDFSLSKPSIYHYCVTEVPGNDEDVVYDKLEADITIQLVRETVDNQVKLVAKVSYPEDGRYL
;
A
#
# COMPACT_ATOMS: atom_id res chain seq x y z
N MET A 1 -4.49 -51.29 -10.80
CA MET A 1 -4.15 -50.14 -11.66
C MET A 1 -4.58 -48.91 -10.89
N THR A 2 -3.63 -48.20 -10.28
CA THR A 2 -3.91 -46.96 -9.56
C THR A 2 -3.78 -45.84 -10.59
N GLN A 3 -4.84 -45.08 -10.83
CA GLN A 3 -4.75 -43.85 -11.61
C GLN A 3 -3.70 -42.93 -10.93
N PRO A 4 -2.89 -42.16 -11.69
CA PRO A 4 -2.11 -41.11 -11.06
C PRO A 4 -3.12 -40.16 -10.40
N VAL A 5 -2.94 -39.90 -9.10
CA VAL A 5 -3.56 -38.76 -8.46
C VAL A 5 -3.05 -37.55 -9.23
N GLU A 6 -3.92 -36.89 -9.98
CA GLU A 6 -3.66 -35.56 -10.49
C GLU A 6 -3.32 -34.73 -9.26
N GLU A 7 -2.03 -34.42 -9.06
CA GLU A 7 -1.64 -33.39 -8.11
C GLU A 7 -2.47 -32.16 -8.51
N SER A 8 -3.40 -31.77 -7.65
CA SER A 8 -4.18 -30.57 -7.83
C SER A 8 -3.19 -29.40 -7.80
N HIS A 9 -2.77 -28.98 -8.99
CA HIS A 9 -1.93 -27.81 -9.19
C HIS A 9 -2.81 -26.55 -9.18
N ASN A 10 -3.71 -26.44 -8.20
CA ASN A 10 -4.60 -25.30 -8.11
C ASN A 10 -3.76 -24.02 -8.02
N PRO A 11 -4.06 -22.99 -8.84
CA PRO A 11 -3.35 -21.73 -8.78
C PRO A 11 -3.30 -21.17 -7.36
N VAL A 12 -2.11 -20.83 -6.88
CA VAL A 12 -1.92 -20.24 -5.55
C VAL A 12 -1.72 -18.74 -5.70
N ASN A 13 -2.60 -18.00 -5.04
CA ASN A 13 -2.58 -16.56 -4.98
C ASN A 13 -1.69 -16.07 -3.81
N ARG A 14 -0.82 -15.07 -4.00
CA ARG A 14 -0.11 -14.35 -2.92
C ARG A 14 0.04 -12.87 -3.21
N ILE A 15 0.16 -12.03 -2.16
CA ILE A 15 0.63 -10.64 -2.28
C ILE A 15 2.14 -10.61 -1.95
N LYS A 16 2.93 -9.93 -2.78
CA LYS A 16 4.34 -9.60 -2.54
C LYS A 16 4.47 -8.10 -2.32
N LEU A 17 5.29 -7.70 -1.35
CA LEU A 17 5.50 -6.30 -0.99
C LEU A 17 6.81 -5.79 -1.59
N HIS A 18 6.73 -4.77 -2.45
CA HIS A 18 7.90 -4.04 -2.94
C HIS A 18 7.57 -2.56 -3.04
N ALA A 19 8.33 -1.70 -2.38
CA ALA A 19 7.96 -0.29 -2.30
C ALA A 19 9.07 0.65 -2.69
N ASP A 20 8.79 1.43 -3.73
CA ASP A 20 9.47 2.67 -4.02
C ASP A 20 8.64 3.84 -3.47
N VAL A 21 9.07 4.42 -2.35
CA VAL A 21 8.48 5.68 -1.87
C VAL A 21 9.02 6.83 -2.73
N ILE A 22 8.28 7.22 -3.75
CA ILE A 22 8.55 8.48 -4.46
C ILE A 22 8.00 9.61 -3.60
N SER A 23 8.81 10.14 -2.68
CA SER A 23 8.50 11.40 -1.99
C SER A 23 8.75 12.57 -2.96
N ASN A 24 7.74 12.91 -3.77
CA ASN A 24 7.77 14.21 -4.45
C ASN A 24 7.50 15.28 -3.39
N SER A 25 8.57 15.87 -2.83
CA SER A 25 8.44 17.02 -1.93
C SER A 25 7.84 18.18 -2.71
N TYR A 26 6.52 18.39 -2.61
CA TYR A 26 5.89 19.57 -3.16
C TYR A 26 6.35 20.78 -2.35
N LYS A 27 7.16 21.64 -2.97
CA LYS A 27 7.66 22.87 -2.37
C LYS A 27 6.52 23.90 -2.34
N SER A 28 5.75 23.94 -1.26
CA SER A 28 4.83 25.05 -1.02
C SER A 28 5.63 26.32 -0.75
N THR A 29 5.81 27.18 -1.75
CA THR A 29 6.34 28.54 -1.54
C THR A 29 5.24 29.42 -0.96
N ILE A 30 5.30 29.70 0.33
CA ILE A 30 4.48 30.74 0.95
C ILE A 30 5.10 32.09 0.60
N HIS A 31 4.45 32.87 -0.29
CA HIS A 31 4.73 34.29 -0.42
C HIS A 31 3.94 35.03 0.66
N LEU A 32 4.66 35.68 1.59
CA LEU A 32 4.08 36.63 2.54
C LEU A 32 4.26 38.03 1.98
N ASP A 33 3.18 38.63 1.47
CA ASP A 33 3.16 40.07 1.19
C ASP A 33 2.70 40.80 2.46
N GLY A 34 3.66 41.16 3.33
CA GLY A 34 3.49 42.20 4.34
C GLY A 34 2.53 41.98 5.53
N GLY A 35 2.04 40.77 5.82
CA GLY A 35 1.09 40.52 6.93
C GLY A 35 1.65 39.68 8.08
N ARG A 36 1.38 40.05 9.34
CA ARG A 36 1.49 39.15 10.50
C ARG A 36 0.29 38.19 10.49
N GLY A 37 0.53 36.95 10.08
CA GLY A 37 -0.41 35.83 10.18
C GLY A 37 0.36 34.52 10.08
N ASP A 38 -0.05 33.51 10.84
CA ASP A 38 0.51 32.16 10.72
C ASP A 38 0.08 31.58 9.38
N ALA A 39 1.00 31.55 8.42
CA ALA A 39 0.74 30.92 7.14
C ALA A 39 0.80 29.40 7.31
N ILE A 40 -0.37 28.80 7.51
CA ILE A 40 -0.56 27.36 7.47
C ILE A 40 -0.70 26.98 5.99
N GLY A 41 0.42 26.97 5.26
CA GLY A 41 0.46 26.30 3.97
C GLY A 41 0.47 24.80 4.23
N ASP A 42 -0.52 24.07 3.71
CA ASP A 42 -0.62 22.64 3.88
C ASP A 42 0.67 21.99 3.34
N ASN A 43 1.48 21.44 4.24
CA ASN A 43 2.61 20.61 3.87
C ASN A 43 2.03 19.21 3.69
N LEU A 44 1.67 18.87 2.45
CA LEU A 44 1.03 17.61 2.10
C LEU A 44 2.08 16.67 1.49
N THR A 45 2.28 15.51 2.10
CA THR A 45 3.15 14.46 1.56
C THR A 45 2.27 13.47 0.80
N HIS A 46 2.55 13.28 -0.49
CA HIS A 46 1.87 12.29 -1.32
C HIS A 46 2.66 10.98 -1.31
N PHE A 47 1.94 9.86 -1.37
CA PHE A 47 2.52 8.53 -1.44
C PHE A 47 1.87 7.77 -2.59
N ASN A 48 2.70 6.96 -3.24
CA ASN A 48 2.24 5.86 -4.07
C ASN A 48 2.78 4.58 -3.43
N PHE A 49 1.93 3.58 -3.26
CA PHE A 49 2.35 2.24 -2.86
C PHE A 49 2.26 1.35 -4.08
N GLU A 50 3.32 0.61 -4.33
CA GLU A 50 3.30 -0.50 -5.27
C GLU A 50 3.31 -1.80 -4.45
N LEU A 51 2.50 -2.77 -4.88
CA LEU A 51 2.54 -4.13 -4.39
C LEU A 51 2.57 -5.04 -5.62
N GLU A 52 2.94 -6.30 -5.41
CA GLU A 52 2.97 -7.33 -6.43
C GLU A 52 1.98 -8.45 -6.14
N LYS A 53 1.44 -9.03 -7.19
CA LYS A 53 0.48 -10.12 -7.18
C LYS A 53 1.13 -11.40 -7.69
N GLU A 54 1.44 -12.26 -6.74
CA GLU A 54 1.68 -13.69 -6.86
C GLU A 54 0.50 -14.46 -7.47
N LEU A 55 0.60 -15.03 -8.67
CA LEU A 55 -0.25 -16.16 -9.07
C LEU A 55 0.62 -17.26 -9.65
N THR A 56 0.57 -18.45 -9.05
CA THR A 56 1.23 -19.65 -9.60
C THR A 56 0.20 -20.53 -10.32
N GLY A 57 0.64 -21.50 -11.12
CA GLY A 57 -0.26 -22.48 -11.78
C GLY A 57 -0.92 -22.02 -13.07
N ARG A 58 -0.97 -20.70 -13.35
CA ARG A 58 -1.35 -20.13 -14.65
C ARG A 58 -0.94 -18.65 -14.76
N ASP A 59 -1.11 -18.10 -15.95
CA ASP A 59 -0.91 -16.67 -16.19
C ASP A 59 -1.95 -15.83 -15.42
N LEU A 60 -1.48 -14.71 -14.89
CA LEU A 60 -2.28 -13.68 -14.24
C LEU A 60 -2.97 -12.80 -15.27
N LYS A 61 -4.28 -12.57 -15.14
CA LYS A 61 -5.02 -11.66 -16.03
C LYS A 61 -5.08 -10.26 -15.44
N ASP A 62 -5.20 -9.27 -16.34
CA ASP A 62 -5.44 -7.88 -15.96
C ASP A 62 -6.74 -7.76 -15.16
N ARG A 63 -6.69 -7.03 -14.04
CA ARG A 63 -7.84 -6.75 -13.17
C ARG A 63 -8.53 -8.00 -12.59
N GLU A 64 -7.80 -9.09 -12.45
CA GLU A 64 -8.36 -10.39 -12.01
C GLU A 64 -8.68 -10.43 -10.52
N PHE A 65 -7.85 -9.81 -9.69
CA PHE A 65 -7.99 -9.75 -8.25
C PHE A 65 -8.19 -8.31 -7.80
N THR A 66 -9.05 -8.11 -6.80
CA THR A 66 -9.38 -6.81 -6.22
C THR A 66 -8.81 -6.72 -4.82
N PHE A 67 -8.29 -5.56 -4.46
CA PHE A 67 -7.62 -5.30 -3.19
C PHE A 67 -8.21 -4.06 -2.53
N LYS A 68 -8.42 -4.12 -1.22
CA LYS A 68 -8.86 -3.01 -0.38
C LYS A 68 -7.67 -2.39 0.32
N LEU A 69 -7.63 -1.07 0.38
CA LEU A 69 -6.76 -0.32 1.29
C LEU A 69 -7.56 0.05 2.54
N LEU A 70 -7.07 -0.37 3.70
CA LEU A 70 -7.66 -0.09 4.99
C LEU A 70 -6.74 0.81 5.81
N ASP A 71 -7.26 1.89 6.38
CA ASP A 71 -6.63 2.58 7.50
C ASP A 71 -6.93 1.81 8.79
N VAL A 72 -5.89 1.21 9.37
CA VAL A 72 -5.96 0.44 10.61
C VAL A 72 -5.23 1.15 11.75
N THR A 73 -4.99 2.45 11.63
CA THR A 73 -4.24 3.24 12.63
C THR A 73 -4.91 3.20 14.01
N ASP A 74 -6.24 3.22 14.07
CA ASP A 74 -7.01 3.10 15.32
C ASP A 74 -7.17 1.64 15.79
N GLY A 75 -6.83 0.65 14.95
CA GLY A 75 -6.90 -0.80 15.23
C GLY A 75 -8.31 -1.37 15.46
N ALA A 76 -9.10 -0.72 16.33
CA ALA A 76 -10.47 -1.09 16.66
C ALA A 76 -11.50 -0.64 15.60
N ASN A 77 -11.17 0.39 14.82
CA ASN A 77 -12.05 0.95 13.79
C ASN A 77 -11.33 1.06 12.44
N PRO A 78 -11.12 -0.06 11.73
CA PRO A 78 -10.60 -0.02 10.36
C PRO A 78 -11.50 0.81 9.45
N VAL A 79 -10.91 1.68 8.63
CA VAL A 79 -11.62 2.50 7.63
C VAL A 79 -11.16 2.10 6.23
N GLU A 80 -12.10 1.70 5.37
CA GLU A 80 -11.79 1.46 3.96
C GLU A 80 -11.55 2.78 3.23
N LEU A 81 -10.38 2.89 2.61
CA LEU A 81 -9.96 4.08 1.85
C LEU A 81 -10.21 3.93 0.35
N GLY A 82 -10.34 2.70 -0.14
CA GLY A 82 -10.69 2.41 -1.52
C GLY A 82 -10.25 1.02 -1.98
N GLU A 83 -10.48 0.75 -3.26
CA GLU A 83 -10.16 -0.50 -3.92
C GLU A 83 -9.25 -0.27 -5.14
N THR A 84 -8.41 -1.26 -5.44
CA THR A 84 -7.59 -1.31 -6.65
C THR A 84 -7.51 -2.75 -7.16
N THR A 85 -6.90 -2.98 -8.32
CA THR A 85 -6.75 -4.30 -8.92
C THR A 85 -5.33 -4.54 -9.38
N ASN A 86 -4.93 -5.80 -9.56
CA ASN A 86 -3.66 -6.12 -10.21
C ASN A 86 -3.69 -5.78 -11.71
N ASP A 87 -2.52 -5.56 -12.29
CA ASP A 87 -2.31 -5.59 -13.74
C ASP A 87 -1.83 -6.97 -14.22
N ALA A 88 -1.77 -7.18 -15.54
CA ALA A 88 -1.28 -8.43 -16.13
C ALA A 88 0.23 -8.71 -15.90
N LYS A 89 0.98 -7.74 -15.35
CA LYS A 89 2.40 -7.85 -14.97
C LYS A 89 2.57 -7.99 -13.45
N SER A 90 1.50 -8.37 -12.75
CA SER A 90 1.46 -8.53 -11.30
C SER A 90 1.48 -7.24 -10.48
N LYS A 91 1.47 -6.05 -11.04
CA LYS A 91 1.52 -4.83 -10.22
C LYS A 91 0.16 -4.45 -9.67
N ILE A 92 0.13 -4.02 -8.42
CA ILE A 92 -0.99 -3.37 -7.75
C ILE A 92 -0.50 -1.98 -7.37
N VAL A 93 -1.16 -0.94 -7.88
CA VAL A 93 -0.79 0.45 -7.59
C VAL A 93 -1.90 1.11 -6.78
N VAL A 94 -1.50 1.70 -5.66
CA VAL A 94 -2.33 2.58 -4.84
C VAL A 94 -1.76 3.99 -4.98
N SER A 95 -2.57 4.92 -5.50
CA SER A 95 -2.17 6.30 -5.81
C SER A 95 -3.06 7.32 -5.09
N ASP A 96 -2.72 8.60 -5.23
CA ASP A 96 -3.49 9.74 -4.70
C ASP A 96 -3.68 9.74 -3.17
N PHE A 97 -2.84 9.00 -2.47
CA PHE A 97 -2.82 8.94 -1.02
C PHE A 97 -1.94 10.05 -0.45
N SER A 98 -2.42 10.78 0.57
CA SER A 98 -1.66 11.89 1.13
C SER A 98 -1.85 12.11 2.63
N LEU A 99 -0.79 12.58 3.30
CA LEU A 99 -0.76 12.85 4.73
C LEU A 99 -0.15 14.22 5.01
N SER A 100 -0.69 14.93 6.00
CA SER A 100 -0.27 16.30 6.36
C SER A 100 0.12 16.49 7.83
N LYS A 101 -0.09 15.46 8.68
CA LYS A 101 0.13 15.55 10.12
C LYS A 101 1.20 14.57 10.58
N PRO A 102 2.22 15.02 11.34
CA PRO A 102 3.16 14.10 11.96
C PRO A 102 2.43 13.08 12.83
N SER A 103 2.62 11.81 12.53
CA SER A 103 2.04 10.67 13.25
C SER A 103 2.72 9.38 12.78
N ILE A 104 2.40 8.28 13.44
CA ILE A 104 2.57 6.94 12.89
C ILE A 104 1.21 6.51 12.38
N TYR A 105 1.16 6.06 11.13
CA TYR A 105 -0.03 5.55 10.47
C TYR A 105 0.17 4.08 10.14
N HIS A 106 -0.89 3.29 10.30
CA HIS A 106 -0.90 1.88 9.95
C HIS A 106 -1.97 1.65 8.90
N TYR A 107 -1.56 1.11 7.76
CA TYR A 107 -2.43 0.71 6.67
C TYR A 107 -2.31 -0.79 6.44
N CYS A 108 -3.36 -1.38 5.92
CA CYS A 108 -3.39 -2.78 5.54
C CYS A 108 -3.99 -2.89 4.14
N VAL A 109 -3.31 -3.61 3.25
CA VAL A 109 -3.86 -4.00 1.95
C VAL A 109 -4.33 -5.44 2.04
N THR A 110 -5.62 -5.65 1.80
CA THR A 110 -6.24 -6.99 1.84
C THR A 110 -6.80 -7.35 0.48
N GLU A 111 -6.64 -8.60 0.06
CA GLU A 111 -7.35 -9.09 -1.11
C GLU A 111 -8.84 -9.32 -0.77
N VAL A 112 -9.72 -8.88 -1.67
CA VAL A 112 -11.15 -9.21 -1.61
C VAL A 112 -11.32 -10.64 -2.09
N PRO A 113 -11.89 -11.54 -1.27
CA PRO A 113 -12.10 -12.94 -1.66
C PRO A 113 -12.92 -13.05 -2.95
N GLY A 114 -12.37 -13.78 -3.93
CA GLY A 114 -13.09 -14.14 -5.14
C GLY A 114 -14.03 -15.33 -4.92
N ASN A 115 -14.65 -15.78 -6.01
CA ASN A 115 -15.60 -16.91 -6.03
C ASN A 115 -15.15 -18.07 -6.94
N ASP A 116 -13.93 -18.01 -7.47
CA ASP A 116 -13.35 -19.08 -8.29
C ASP A 116 -12.91 -20.25 -7.39
N GLU A 117 -13.67 -21.34 -7.39
CA GLU A 117 -13.41 -22.54 -6.55
C GLU A 117 -12.11 -23.27 -6.93
N ASP A 118 -11.58 -23.03 -8.13
CA ASP A 118 -10.34 -23.65 -8.61
C ASP A 118 -9.09 -22.86 -8.16
N VAL A 119 -9.26 -21.67 -7.58
CA VAL A 119 -8.17 -20.82 -7.07
C VAL A 119 -8.04 -20.97 -5.55
N VAL A 120 -6.81 -21.22 -5.09
CA VAL A 120 -6.50 -21.18 -3.65
C VAL A 120 -6.14 -19.75 -3.27
N TYR A 121 -7.03 -19.09 -2.55
CA TYR A 121 -6.85 -17.74 -2.02
C TYR A 121 -6.02 -17.77 -0.74
N ASP A 122 -4.93 -17.00 -0.74
CA ASP A 122 -4.19 -16.68 0.48
C ASP A 122 -4.88 -15.51 1.20
N LYS A 123 -4.85 -15.55 2.54
CA LYS A 123 -5.39 -14.50 3.41
C LYS A 123 -4.30 -13.55 3.88
N LEU A 124 -3.12 -13.59 3.25
CA LEU A 124 -2.02 -12.70 3.59
C LEU A 124 -2.48 -11.24 3.47
N GLU A 125 -2.28 -10.52 4.56
CA GLU A 125 -2.50 -9.09 4.64
C GLU A 125 -1.16 -8.37 4.48
N ALA A 126 -1.17 -7.27 3.74
CA ALA A 126 0.01 -6.46 3.49
C ALA A 126 -0.02 -5.23 4.40
N ASP A 127 0.63 -5.33 5.57
CA ASP A 127 0.74 -4.21 6.50
C ASP A 127 1.73 -3.14 5.99
N ILE A 128 1.40 -1.88 6.20
CA ILE A 128 2.22 -0.74 5.81
C ILE A 128 2.25 0.22 7.00
N THR A 129 3.45 0.51 7.50
CA THR A 129 3.62 1.52 8.54
C THR A 129 4.28 2.76 7.96
N ILE A 130 3.68 3.91 8.18
CA ILE A 130 4.20 5.21 7.74
C ILE A 130 4.45 6.08 8.97
N GLN A 131 5.72 6.37 9.23
CA GLN A 131 6.11 7.37 10.22
C GLN A 131 6.31 8.71 9.51
N LEU A 132 5.45 9.68 9.79
CA LEU A 132 5.56 11.05 9.31
C LEU A 132 6.06 11.96 10.45
N VAL A 133 7.17 12.66 10.23
CA VAL A 133 7.81 13.54 11.23
C VAL A 133 8.12 14.90 10.63
N ARG A 134 8.25 15.93 11.50
CA ARG A 134 8.83 17.22 11.11
C ARG A 134 10.33 17.15 11.33
N GLU A 135 11.10 17.39 10.28
CA GLU A 135 12.55 17.49 10.35
C GLU A 135 13.00 18.83 9.76
N THR A 136 14.14 19.33 10.24
CA THR A 136 14.79 20.50 9.63
C THR A 136 15.81 20.00 8.61
N VAL A 137 15.55 20.27 7.34
CA VAL A 137 16.41 19.90 6.21
C VAL A 137 16.71 21.19 5.45
N ASP A 138 17.99 21.48 5.22
CA ASP A 138 18.45 22.72 4.56
C ASP A 138 17.94 24.01 5.23
N ASN A 139 17.92 24.05 6.57
CA ASN A 139 17.36 25.14 7.38
C ASN A 139 15.86 25.41 7.14
N GLN A 140 15.12 24.45 6.60
CA GLN A 140 13.67 24.51 6.42
C GLN A 140 12.98 23.35 7.14
N VAL A 141 11.87 23.64 7.83
CA VAL A 141 11.02 22.59 8.42
C VAL A 141 10.25 21.91 7.30
N LYS A 142 10.49 20.61 7.11
CA LYS A 142 9.82 19.75 6.13
C LYS A 142 9.12 18.59 6.83
N LEU A 143 8.09 18.04 6.20
CA LEU A 143 7.59 16.72 6.58
C LEU A 143 8.47 15.67 5.90
N VAL A 144 8.95 14.72 6.69
CA VAL A 144 9.75 13.59 6.24
C VAL A 144 8.99 12.32 6.60
N ALA A 145 8.81 11.45 5.62
CA ALA A 145 8.13 10.18 5.80
C ALA A 145 9.13 9.02 5.75
N LYS A 146 8.95 8.05 6.63
CA LYS A 146 9.61 6.75 6.60
C LYS A 146 8.53 5.69 6.48
N VAL A 147 8.63 4.85 5.46
CA VAL A 147 7.68 3.77 5.21
C VAL A 147 8.37 2.44 5.47
N SER A 148 7.71 1.54 6.18
CA SER A 148 8.18 0.19 6.45
C SER A 148 7.07 -0.82 6.20
N TYR A 149 7.47 -1.98 5.72
CA TYR A 149 6.64 -3.15 5.46
C TYR A 149 7.00 -4.23 6.49
N PRO A 150 6.10 -5.15 6.84
CA PRO A 150 6.47 -6.32 7.62
C PRO A 150 7.61 -7.04 6.91
N GLU A 151 8.63 -7.46 7.66
CA GLU A 151 9.64 -8.36 7.11
C GLU A 151 8.91 -9.58 6.58
N ASP A 152 9.06 -9.83 5.27
CA ASP A 152 8.38 -10.84 4.48
C ASP A 152 8.23 -12.14 5.30
N GLY A 153 7.09 -12.22 5.98
CA GLY A 153 6.81 -13.26 6.95
C GLY A 153 6.42 -14.48 6.15
N ARG A 154 7.42 -15.18 5.61
CA ARG A 154 7.26 -16.52 5.05
C ARG A 154 6.69 -17.40 6.17
N TYR A 155 5.36 -17.45 6.26
CA TYR A 155 4.70 -18.48 7.03
C TYR A 155 4.85 -19.76 6.23
N LEU A 156 5.75 -20.61 6.77
CA LEU A 156 6.07 -21.97 6.35
C LEU A 156 4.82 -22.85 6.25
#